data_AF-A0A329T2L2-F1
#
_entry.id   AF-A0A329T2L2-F1
#
_cell.length_a   1.000
_cell.length_b   1.000
_cell.length_c   1.000
_cell.angle_alpha   90.00
_cell.angle_beta   90.00
_cell.angle_gamma   90.00
#
_symmetry.space_group_name_H-M   'P 1'
#
loop_
_entity.id
_entity.type
_entity.pdbx_description
1 polymer ?
#
loop_
_entity_poly.entity_id
_entity_poly.type
_entity_poly.pdbx_seq_one_letter_code
_entity_poly.pdbx_strand_id
1 'polypeptide(L)'
;MEMESTRRYTNLAPVCEETNTLDMKNITKAVEQSIRGELPEQFGAILDGWTHGSEHYLAAHACYDRNGVRHCPLLSMAPIINGPDDHLNVEYHMSALA
;
A
#
# COMPACT_ATOMS: atom_id res chain seq x y z
N MET A 1 -6.42 -20.55 14.41
CA MET A 1 -6.74 -20.15 15.81
C MET A 1 -6.25 -18.73 15.99
N GLU A 2 -7.11 -17.79 16.39
CA GLU A 2 -6.69 -16.39 16.61
C GLU A 2 -5.61 -16.32 17.71
N MET A 3 -4.58 -15.50 17.51
CA MET A 3 -3.53 -15.30 18.51
C MET A 3 -4.05 -14.39 19.64
N GLU A 4 -3.77 -14.77 20.89
CA GLU A 4 -4.18 -13.98 22.07
C GLU A 4 -3.59 -12.56 22.05
N SER A 5 -2.39 -12.40 21.50
CA SER A 5 -1.75 -11.09 21.31
C SER A 5 -2.58 -10.19 20.40
N THR A 6 -3.13 -10.72 19.31
CA THR A 6 -3.97 -9.96 18.36
C THR A 6 -5.33 -9.61 18.98
N ARG A 7 -5.87 -10.48 19.85
CA ARG A 7 -7.15 -10.26 20.54
C ARG A 7 -7.15 -9.02 21.43
N ARG A 8 -5.99 -8.64 21.99
CA ARG A 8 -5.86 -7.44 22.85
C ARG A 8 -5.99 -6.13 22.08
N TYR A 9 -5.85 -6.16 20.75
CA TYR A 9 -5.87 -4.96 19.90
C TYR A 9 -7.18 -4.79 19.11
N THR A 10 -8.20 -5.64 19.33
CA THR A 10 -9.48 -5.55 18.61
C THR A 10 -10.67 -5.67 19.54
N ASN A 11 -11.68 -4.82 19.31
CA ASN A 11 -12.98 -4.90 19.97
C ASN A 11 -14.01 -5.68 19.14
N LEU A 12 -13.61 -6.21 17.97
CA LEU A 12 -14.49 -6.99 17.09
C LEU A 12 -14.79 -8.36 17.71
N ALA A 13 -15.91 -8.98 17.33
CA ALA A 13 -16.16 -10.38 17.68
C ALA A 13 -15.12 -11.30 17.02
N PRO A 14 -14.76 -12.44 17.63
CA PRO A 14 -13.90 -13.43 16.97
C PRO A 14 -14.50 -13.84 15.62
N VAL A 15 -13.66 -14.00 14.61
CA VAL A 15 -14.09 -14.33 13.24
C VAL A 15 -13.17 -15.40 12.67
N CYS A 16 -13.69 -16.29 11.81
CA CYS A 16 -12.81 -17.26 11.16
C CYS A 16 -11.96 -16.59 10.07
N GLU A 17 -10.82 -17.21 9.77
CA GLU A 17 -9.88 -16.72 8.76
C GLU A 17 -10.52 -16.59 7.37
N GLU A 18 -11.42 -17.51 7.02
CA GLU A 18 -12.15 -17.52 5.76
C GLU A 18 -13.05 -16.29 5.61
N THR A 19 -13.84 -15.99 6.65
CA THR A 19 -14.71 -14.80 6.67
C THR A 19 -13.88 -13.53 6.66
N ASN A 20 -12.82 -13.45 7.47
CA ASN A 20 -11.94 -12.28 7.47
C ASN A 20 -11.30 -12.04 6.08
N THR A 21 -10.82 -13.10 5.43
CA THR A 21 -10.25 -13.01 4.07
C THR A 21 -11.30 -12.56 3.05
N LEU A 22 -12.53 -13.07 3.16
CA LEU A 22 -13.63 -12.65 2.29
C LEU A 22 -13.98 -11.17 2.51
N ASP A 23 -14.06 -10.73 3.76
CA ASP A 23 -14.36 -9.35 4.13
C ASP A 23 -13.26 -8.41 3.62
N MET A 24 -11.99 -8.76 3.79
CA MET A 24 -10.87 -7.98 3.25
C MET A 24 -10.94 -7.86 1.72
N LYS A 25 -11.29 -8.94 0.99
CA LYS A 25 -11.51 -8.86 -0.47
C LYS A 25 -12.67 -7.94 -0.84
N ASN A 26 -13.75 -7.96 -0.06
CA ASN A 26 -14.90 -7.08 -0.28
C ASN A 26 -14.53 -5.61 0.01
N ILE A 27 -13.77 -5.35 1.06
CA ILE A 27 -13.23 -4.03 1.39
C ILE A 27 -12.33 -3.54 0.26
N THR A 28 -11.40 -4.36 -0.25
CA THR A 28 -10.54 -3.98 -1.39
C THR A 28 -11.38 -3.53 -2.58
N LYS A 29 -12.40 -4.29 -2.98
CA LYS A 29 -13.29 -3.90 -4.08
C LYS A 29 -14.04 -2.59 -3.81
N ALA A 30 -14.53 -2.41 -2.58
CA ALA A 30 -15.24 -1.18 -2.20
C ALA A 30 -14.31 0.04 -2.26
N VAL A 31 -13.07 -0.10 -1.77
CA VAL A 31 -12.03 0.93 -1.82
C VAL A 31 -11.64 1.24 -3.27
N GLU A 32 -11.44 0.23 -4.12
CA GLU A 32 -11.15 0.44 -5.55
C GLU A 32 -12.23 1.25 -6.25
N GLN A 33 -13.51 0.96 -6.00
CA GLN A 33 -14.62 1.71 -6.58
C GLN A 33 -14.68 3.14 -6.04
N SER A 34 -14.40 3.34 -4.74
CA SER A 34 -14.33 4.66 -4.12
C SER A 34 -13.22 5.49 -4.76
N ILE A 35 -12.00 4.94 -4.87
CA ILE A 35 -10.85 5.59 -5.49
C ILE A 35 -11.15 5.92 -6.96
N ARG A 36 -11.74 4.98 -7.71
CA ARG A 36 -12.15 5.23 -9.10
C ARG A 36 -13.16 6.38 -9.21
N GLY A 37 -14.08 6.51 -8.26
CA GLY A 37 -15.08 7.58 -8.24
C GLY A 37 -14.53 8.96 -7.90
N GLU A 38 -13.39 9.05 -7.21
CA GLU A 38 -12.75 10.32 -6.86
C GLU A 38 -11.60 10.73 -7.79
N LEU A 39 -10.97 9.76 -8.48
CA LEU A 39 -9.80 10.02 -9.31
C LEU A 39 -10.15 10.92 -10.50
N PRO A 40 -9.41 12.03 -10.71
CA PRO A 40 -9.54 12.83 -11.92
C PRO A 40 -8.97 12.07 -13.13
N GLU A 41 -9.30 12.54 -14.34
CA GLU A 41 -8.73 12.00 -15.59
C GLU A 41 -7.19 12.15 -15.64
N GLN A 42 -6.65 13.19 -15.00
CA GLN A 42 -5.23 13.45 -14.90
C GLN A 42 -4.81 13.56 -13.44
N PHE A 43 -3.83 12.74 -13.06
CA PHE A 43 -3.19 12.75 -11.74
C PHE A 43 -1.70 12.45 -11.91
N GLY A 44 -0.89 12.89 -10.95
CA GLY A 44 0.51 12.48 -10.86
C GLY A 44 0.63 11.12 -10.17
N ALA A 45 1.59 10.29 -10.57
CA ALA A 45 1.97 9.11 -9.81
C ALA A 45 3.15 9.45 -8.90
N ILE A 46 3.04 9.15 -7.60
CA ILE A 46 4.14 9.27 -6.63
C ILE A 46 4.49 7.89 -6.11
N LEU A 47 5.78 7.59 -6.10
CA LEU A 47 6.32 6.39 -5.46
C LEU A 47 6.84 6.76 -4.07
N ASP A 48 6.43 5.99 -3.07
CA ASP A 48 6.90 6.13 -1.69
C ASP A 48 7.48 4.80 -1.19
N GLY A 49 8.59 4.88 -0.44
CA GLY A 49 9.29 3.72 0.09
C GLY A 49 8.99 3.55 1.57
N TRP A 50 8.52 2.37 1.97
CA TRP A 50 8.33 2.03 3.38
C TRP A 50 9.20 0.84 3.78
N THR A 51 9.67 0.81 5.03
CA THR A 51 10.44 -0.32 5.56
C THR A 51 9.81 -0.82 6.85
N HIS A 52 9.54 -2.12 6.93
CA HIS A 52 9.12 -2.79 8.16
C HIS A 52 10.10 -3.92 8.50
N GLY A 53 10.97 -3.69 9.48
CA GLY A 53 12.06 -4.63 9.77
C GLY A 53 13.06 -4.66 8.62
N SER A 54 13.26 -5.84 8.02
CA SER A 54 14.11 -6.05 6.85
C SER A 54 13.37 -6.02 5.51
N GLU A 55 12.04 -5.92 5.52
CA GLU A 55 11.23 -5.89 4.30
C GLU A 55 11.04 -4.44 3.85
N HIS A 56 11.47 -4.16 2.63
CA HIS A 56 11.24 -2.89 1.96
C HIS A 56 10.02 -3.01 1.05
N TYR A 57 9.19 -1.98 1.02
CA TYR A 57 7.99 -1.89 0.21
C TYR A 57 8.06 -0.64 -0.65
N LEU A 58 7.52 -0.76 -1.86
CA LEU A 58 7.26 0.36 -2.73
C LEU A 58 5.75 0.55 -2.85
N ALA A 59 5.28 1.73 -2.47
CA ALA A 59 3.91 2.16 -2.59
C ALA A 59 3.77 3.10 -3.79
N ALA A 60 2.72 2.95 -4.58
CA ALA A 60 2.35 3.86 -5.66
C ALA A 60 1.06 4.59 -5.28
N HIS A 61 1.11 5.92 -5.31
CA HIS A 61 -0.01 6.80 -5.02
C HIS A 61 -0.42 7.58 -6.28
N ALA A 62 -1.71 7.76 -6.49
CA ALA A 62 -2.21 8.81 -7.38
C ALA A 62 -2.31 10.10 -6.57
N CYS A 63 -1.61 11.15 -6.98
CA CYS A 63 -1.63 12.44 -6.32
C CYS A 63 -2.22 13.52 -7.22
N TYR A 64 -3.19 14.26 -6.70
CA TYR A 64 -3.88 15.32 -7.42
C TYR A 64 -4.32 16.42 -6.46
N ASP A 65 -4.54 17.62 -6.99
CA ASP A 65 -5.20 18.70 -6.24
C ASP A 65 -6.70 18.66 -6.51
N ARG A 66 -7.48 18.79 -5.45
CA ARG A 66 -8.92 19.01 -5.55
C ARG A 66 -9.28 20.18 -4.65
N ASN A 67 -9.61 21.32 -5.27
CA ASN A 67 -9.99 22.54 -4.56
C ASN A 67 -8.93 23.06 -3.56
N GLY A 68 -7.64 22.98 -3.91
CA GLY A 68 -6.53 23.43 -3.07
C GLY A 68 -6.13 22.44 -1.98
N VAL A 69 -6.70 21.23 -1.98
CA VAL A 69 -6.34 20.13 -1.08
C VAL A 69 -5.65 19.04 -1.90
N ARG A 70 -4.46 18.63 -1.48
CA ARG A 70 -3.77 17.47 -2.06
C ARG A 70 -4.42 16.18 -1.58
N HIS A 71 -4.79 15.35 -2.54
CA HIS A 71 -5.22 13.97 -2.34
C HIS A 71 -4.15 13.02 -2.87
N CYS A 72 -3.86 11.94 -2.15
CA CYS A 72 -2.86 10.93 -2.53
C CYS A 72 -3.30 9.50 -2.19
N PRO A 73 -4.45 9.00 -2.71
CA PRO A 73 -4.87 7.61 -2.49
C PRO A 73 -3.78 6.60 -2.92
N LEU A 74 -3.59 5.56 -2.10
CA LEU A 74 -2.73 4.41 -2.40
C LEU A 74 -3.38 3.56 -3.50
N LEU A 75 -2.67 3.33 -4.60
CA LEU A 75 -3.12 2.48 -5.70
C LEU A 75 -2.62 1.06 -5.60
N SER A 76 -1.36 0.90 -5.17
CA SER A 76 -0.70 -0.40 -5.08
C SER A 76 0.46 -0.32 -4.10
N MET A 77 0.77 -1.45 -3.47
CA MET A 77 1.95 -1.62 -2.64
C MET A 77 2.48 -3.03 -2.87
N ALA A 78 3.79 -3.15 -3.07
CA ALA A 78 4.45 -4.43 -3.22
C ALA A 78 5.77 -4.45 -2.44
N PRO A 79 6.16 -5.61 -1.88
CA PRO A 79 7.50 -5.78 -1.35
C PRO A 79 8.52 -5.67 -2.49
N ILE A 80 9.65 -5.05 -2.22
CA ILE A 80 10.81 -5.03 -3.10
C ILE A 80 11.51 -6.37 -2.89
N ILE A 81 11.56 -7.19 -3.93
CA ILE A 81 12.32 -8.44 -3.90
C ILE A 81 13.79 -8.05 -4.03
N ASN A 82 14.52 -8.04 -2.91
CA ASN A 82 15.97 -7.88 -2.94
C ASN A 82 16.59 -9.12 -3.59
N GLY A 83 17.03 -8.98 -4.83
CA GLY A 83 17.94 -9.93 -5.47
C GLY A 83 19.29 -9.94 -4.75
N PRO A 84 20.07 -11.03 -4.86
CA PRO A 84 21.40 -11.11 -4.24
C PRO A 84 22.40 -10.04 -4.72
N ASP A 85 22.09 -9.34 -5.82
CA ASP A 85 22.88 -8.27 -6.43
C ASP A 85 22.23 -6.87 -6.30
N ASP A 86 21.12 -6.75 -5.55
CA ASP A 86 20.46 -5.46 -5.34
C ASP A 86 21.26 -4.62 -4.33
N HIS A 87 22.23 -3.88 -4.86
CA HIS A 87 22.97 -2.88 -4.10
C HIS A 87 22.04 -1.69 -3.78
N LEU A 88 21.45 -1.70 -2.59
CA LEU A 88 20.65 -0.61 -2.00
C LEU A 88 21.45 0.70 -1.74
N ASN A 89 22.61 0.87 -2.38
CA ASN A 89 23.40 2.09 -2.31
C ASN A 89 22.78 3.16 -3.21
N VAL A 90 22.61 4.36 -2.66
CA VAL A 90 22.10 5.58 -3.31
C VAL A 90 22.81 5.89 -4.64
N GLU A 91 24.08 5.50 -4.80
CA GLU A 91 24.86 5.70 -6.03
C GLU A 91 24.33 4.89 -7.23
N TYR A 92 23.77 3.69 -7.02
CA TYR A 92 23.28 2.86 -8.14
C TYR A 92 21.94 3.36 -8.68
N HIS A 93 21.06 3.89 -7.81
CA HIS A 93 19.80 4.52 -8.23
C HIS A 93 19.99 5.76 -9.11
N MET A 94 21.08 6.52 -8.92
CA MET A 94 21.42 7.67 -9.77
C MET A 94 21.85 7.26 -11.18
N SER A 95 22.47 6.08 -11.34
CA SER A 95 22.89 5.58 -12.66
C SER A 95 21.75 5.09 -13.55
N ALA A 96 20.58 4.78 -12.98
CA ALA A 96 19.40 4.35 -13.74
C ALA A 96 18.64 5.53 -14.40
N LEU A 97 19.00 6.77 -14.05
CA LEU A 97 18.43 8.00 -14.60
C LEU A 97 19.36 8.67 -15.65
N ALA A 98 20.52 8.08 -15.94
CA ALA A 98 21.50 8.57 -16.91
C ALA A 98 21.29 8.00 -18.31
#